data_AF-A0A9J7XMH9-F1
#
_entry.id   AF-A0A9J7XMH9-F1
#
_cell.length_a   1.000
_cell.length_b   1.000
_cell.length_c   1.000
_cell.angle_alpha   90.00
_cell.angle_beta   90.00
_cell.angle_gamma   90.00
#
_symmetry.space_group_name_H-M   'P 1'
#
loop_
_entity.id
_entity.type
_entity.pdbx_description
1 polymer ?
#
loop_
_entity_poly.entity_id
_entity_poly.type
_entity_poly.pdbx_seq_one_letter_code
_entity_poly.pdbx_strand_id
1 'polypeptide(L)' 'RRKTNFECSGLRSAVPLAVVEEILLNLPAHQVVRVCRLVCREWKELVDSAAHWRERCRREGIQPLDVSRPLR' A
#
# COMPACT_ATOMS: atom_id res chain seq x y z
N ARG A 1 -0.39 -22.02 -7.15
CA ARG A 1 -1.55 -21.11 -7.32
C ARG A 1 -1.18 -20.07 -8.37
N ARG A 2 -1.92 -20.00 -9.48
CA ARG A 2 -1.63 -19.19 -10.67
C ARG A 2 -1.58 -17.70 -10.29
N LYS A 3 -0.45 -17.04 -10.48
CA LYS A 3 -0.38 -15.56 -10.46
C LYS A 3 -0.88 -15.10 -11.82
N THR A 4 -2.18 -14.94 -11.91
CA THR A 4 -2.89 -14.44 -13.09
C THR A 4 -2.36 -13.05 -13.43
N ASN A 5 -1.93 -12.88 -14.68
CA ASN A 5 -1.92 -11.59 -15.35
C ASN A 5 -3.25 -10.89 -15.04
N PHE A 6 -3.19 -9.73 -14.38
CA PHE A 6 -4.37 -8.93 -14.12
C PHE A 6 -4.20 -7.63 -14.90
N GLU A 7 -5.00 -7.49 -15.94
CA GLU A 7 -4.97 -6.39 -16.89
C GLU A 7 -5.88 -5.27 -16.39
N CYS A 8 -5.31 -4.13 -16.01
CA CYS A 8 -6.02 -2.86 -16.07
C CYS A 8 -6.21 -2.47 -17.54
N SER A 9 -7.44 -2.51 -18.02
CA SER A 9 -7.83 -2.09 -19.35
C SER A 9 -7.47 -0.61 -19.55
N GLY A 10 -6.48 -0.31 -20.42
CA GLY A 10 -6.35 1.02 -21.05
C GLY A 10 -4.94 1.56 -21.25
N LEU A 11 -4.00 1.33 -20.32
CA LEU A 11 -2.59 1.65 -20.51
C LEU A 11 -1.82 0.86 -19.46
N ARG A 12 -1.04 -0.15 -19.85
CA ARG A 12 -0.03 -0.72 -18.96
C ARG A 12 0.76 0.46 -18.41
N SER A 13 0.62 0.78 -17.13
CA SER A 13 1.53 1.73 -16.51
C SER A 13 2.92 1.17 -16.76
N ALA A 14 3.73 1.84 -17.58
CA ALA A 14 5.11 1.42 -17.86
C ALA A 14 5.96 1.38 -16.57
N VAL A 15 5.43 1.97 -15.50
CA VAL A 15 5.97 2.00 -14.15
C VAL A 15 5.66 0.68 -13.42
N PRO A 16 6.69 -0.05 -12.94
CA PRO A 16 6.50 -1.25 -12.12
C PRO A 16 5.72 -0.96 -10.84
N LEU A 17 4.93 -1.94 -10.36
CA LEU A 17 4.16 -1.81 -9.11
C LEU A 17 5.02 -1.51 -7.89
N ALA A 18 6.25 -1.99 -7.84
CA ALA A 18 7.19 -1.67 -6.77
C ALA A 18 7.53 -0.17 -6.72
N VAL A 19 7.64 0.49 -7.88
CA VAL A 19 7.87 1.95 -7.94
C VAL A 19 6.60 2.70 -7.53
N VAL A 20 5.43 2.21 -7.92
CA VAL A 20 4.15 2.75 -7.43
C VAL A 20 4.05 2.63 -5.91
N GLU A 21 4.41 1.49 -5.33
CA GLU A 21 4.42 1.28 -3.88
C GLU A 21 5.31 2.30 -3.18
N GLU A 22 6.53 2.52 -3.68
CA GLU A 22 7.43 3.55 -3.15
C GLU A 22 6.83 4.95 -3.24
N ILE A 23 6.19 5.31 -4.36
CA ILE A 23 5.49 6.59 -4.50
C ILE A 23 4.39 6.70 -3.43
N LEU A 24 3.56 5.67 -3.28
CA LEU A 24 2.48 5.66 -2.30
C LEU A 24 3.01 5.80 -0.87
N LEU A 25 4.14 5.14 -0.54
CA LEU A 25 4.77 5.24 0.78
C LEU A 25 5.28 6.66 1.08
N ASN A 26 5.62 7.45 0.07
CA ASN A 26 6.03 8.85 0.21
C ASN A 26 4.86 9.85 0.27
N LEU A 27 3.62 9.39 0.03
CA LEU A 27 2.42 10.22 0.13
C LEU A 27 1.80 10.15 1.54
N PRO A 28 1.04 11.17 1.97
CA PRO A 28 0.26 11.11 3.20
C PRO A 28 -0.75 9.95 3.19
N ALA A 29 -0.84 9.20 4.30
CA ALA A 29 -1.72 8.03 4.43
C ALA A 29 -3.18 8.29 4.03
N HIS A 30 -3.71 9.45 4.41
CA HIS A 30 -5.10 9.81 4.09
C HIS A 30 -5.35 10.00 2.58
N GLN A 31 -4.37 10.47 1.82
CA GLN A 31 -4.45 10.56 0.36
C GLN A 31 -4.43 9.17 -0.27
N VAL A 32 -3.59 8.28 0.26
CA VAL A 32 -3.47 6.92 -0.25
C VAL A 32 -4.79 6.14 -0.13
N VAL A 33 -5.47 6.26 1.01
CA VAL A 33 -6.75 5.57 1.25
C VAL A 33 -7.90 6.19 0.46
N ARG A 34 -7.96 7.52 0.39
CA ARG A 34 -9.11 8.25 -0.18
C ARG A 34 -9.04 8.43 -1.69
N VAL A 35 -7.83 8.56 -2.25
CA VAL A 35 -7.61 8.93 -3.65
C VAL A 35 -6.93 7.79 -4.39
N CYS A 36 -5.72 7.39 -3.96
CA CYS A 36 -4.90 6.43 -4.70
C CYS A 36 -5.55 5.05 -4.82
N ARG A 37 -6.27 4.62 -3.78
CA ARG A 37 -7.04 3.37 -3.77
C ARG A 37 -8.09 3.28 -4.88
N LEU A 38 -8.57 4.41 -5.42
CA LEU A 38 -9.66 4.46 -6.40
C LEU A 38 -9.15 4.52 -7.86
N VAL A 39 -7.85 4.65 -8.09
CA VAL A 39 -7.26 4.85 -9.42
C VAL A 39 -7.49 3.65 -10.33
N CYS A 40 -7.11 2.46 -9.86
CA CYS A 40 -7.33 1.20 -10.55
C CYS A 40 -7.31 0.01 -9.57
N ARG A 41 -7.58 -1.18 -10.10
CA ARG A 41 -7.62 -2.40 -9.28
C ARG A 41 -6.26 -2.75 -8.68
N GLU A 42 -5.17 -2.59 -9.41
CA GLU A 42 -3.83 -2.92 -8.95
C GLU A 42 -3.39 -2.01 -7.80
N TRP A 43 -3.67 -0.71 -7.91
CA TRP A 43 -3.40 0.25 -6.83
C TRP A 43 -4.25 -0.06 -5.61
N LYS A 44 -5.53 -0.41 -5.81
CA LYS A 44 -6.39 -0.88 -4.73
C LYS A 44 -5.81 -2.10 -4.02
N GLU A 45 -5.39 -3.12 -4.76
CA GLU A 45 -4.82 -4.35 -4.19
C GLU A 45 -3.53 -4.07 -3.40
N LEU A 46 -2.72 -3.13 -3.89
CA LEU A 46 -1.49 -2.71 -3.21
C LEU A 46 -1.78 -1.91 -1.93
N VAL A 47 -2.68 -0.93 -1.99
CA VAL A 47 -3.11 -0.11 -0.85
C VAL A 47 -3.84 -0.93 0.21
N ASP A 48 -4.64 -1.92 -0.20
CA ASP A 48 -5.36 -2.80 0.73
C ASP A 48 -4.44 -3.89 1.33
N SER A 49 -3.17 -3.98 0.89
CA SER A 49 -2.23 -4.97 1.40
C SER A 49 -1.68 -4.61 2.78
N ALA A 50 -1.61 -5.61 3.68
CA ALA A 50 -0.99 -5.42 5.00
C ALA A 50 0.52 -5.13 4.92
N ALA A 51 1.19 -5.54 3.84
CA ALA A 51 2.61 -5.29 3.64
C ALA A 51 2.90 -3.79 3.47
N HIS A 52 2.11 -3.11 2.64
CA HIS A 52 2.22 -1.66 2.41
C HIS A 52 2.11 -0.87 3.72
N TRP A 53 1.11 -1.18 4.56
CA TRP A 53 0.91 -0.47 5.83
C TRP A 53 1.96 -0.81 6.89
N ARG A 54 2.45 -2.06 6.94
CA ARG A 54 3.60 -2.41 7.80
C ARG A 54 4.84 -1.62 7.42
N GLU A 55 5.10 -1.48 6.12
CA GLU A 55 6.22 -0.70 5.61
C GLU A 55 6.09 0.78 5.95
N ARG A 56 4.91 1.37 5.75
CA ARG A 56 4.64 2.75 6.14
C ARG A 56 4.87 2.97 7.64
N CYS A 57 4.30 2.13 8.50
CA CYS A 57 4.49 2.25 9.94
C CYS A 57 5.99 2.21 10.32
N ARG A 58 6.77 1.33 9.68
CA ARG A 58 8.22 1.26 9.86
C ARG A 58 8.92 2.58 9.48
N ARG A 59 8.56 3.20 8.34
CA ARG A 59 9.14 4.49 7.89
C ARG A 59 8.75 5.66 8.79
N GLU A 60 7.53 5.67 9.28
CA GLU A 60 7.00 6.70 10.18
C GLU A 60 7.43 6.49 11.64
N GLY A 61 8.16 5.40 11.94
CA GLY A 61 8.57 5.05 13.30
C GLY A 61 7.42 4.60 14.21
N ILE A 62 6.27 4.29 13.62
CA ILE A 62 5.08 3.80 14.33
C ILE A 62 5.32 2.34 14.72
N GLN A 63 5.50 2.11 16.02
CA GLN A 63 5.64 0.76 16.54
C GLN A 63 4.26 0.09 16.67
N PRO A 64 4.17 -1.23 16.43
CA PRO A 64 2.98 -1.99 16.80
C PRO A 64 2.71 -1.79 18.29
N LEU A 65 1.44 -1.54 18.64
CA LEU A 65 1.03 -1.53 20.03
C LEU A 65 1.31 -2.92 20.62
N ASP A 66 2.24 -3.00 21.56
CA ASP A 66 2.47 -4.23 22.32
C ASP A 66 1.33 -4.38 23.33
N VAL A 67 0.32 -5.16 22.94
CA VAL A 67 -0.86 -5.45 23.78
C VAL A 67 -0.47 -6.26 25.02
N SER A 68 0.73 -6.84 25.05
CA SER A 68 1.28 -7.56 26.20
C SER A 68 1.86 -6.62 27.27
N ARG A 69 2.08 -5.35 26.92
CA ARG A 69 2.60 -4.35 27.84
C ARG A 69 1.43 -3.72 28.62
N PRO A 70 1.33 -3.93 29.95
CA PRO A 70 0.28 -3.29 30.72
C PRO A 70 0.43 -1.77 30.62
N LEU A 71 -0.69 -1.09 30.31
CA LEU A 71 -0.81 0.36 30.41
C LEU A 71 -0.46 0.73 31.86
N ARG A 72 0.66 1.44 32.04
CA ARG A 72 1.03 2.01 33.34
C ARG A 72 0.23 3.26 33.62
#